data_AF-A0A6C0IQ71-F1
#
_entry.id   AF-A0A6C0IQ71-F1
#
_cell.length_a   1.000
_cell.length_b   1.000
_cell.length_c   1.000
_cell.angle_alpha   90.00
_cell.angle_beta   90.00
_cell.angle_gamma   90.00
#
_symmetry.space_group_name_H-M   'P 1'
#
loop_
_entity.id
_entity.type
_entity.pdbx_description
1 polymer ?
#
loop_
_entity_poly.entity_id
_entity_poly.type
_entity_poly.pdbx_seq_one_letter_code
_entity_poly.pdbx_strand_id
1 'polypeptide(L)'
;MAKKEDTHVYYTCPADATKYWDTDGILKHYEEILHEKGEQDWIWVFDSRDFGLVHSLQVSTAIGLVDILKKYKKGLKEIRIINSTMYIKSLYAIISPFLNNELMNIITWKA
;
A
#
# COMPACT_ATOMS: atom_id res chain seq x y z
N MET A 1 13.26 11.07 -28.83
CA MET A 1 12.05 11.46 -28.07
C MET A 1 12.05 10.71 -26.76
N ALA A 2 12.34 11.39 -25.64
CA ALA A 2 12.22 10.76 -24.33
C ALA A 2 10.74 10.78 -23.93
N LYS A 3 10.07 9.63 -23.99
CA LYS A 3 8.76 9.44 -23.35
C LYS A 3 9.00 9.64 -21.86
N LYS A 4 8.55 10.76 -21.30
CA LYS A 4 8.41 10.89 -19.84
C LYS A 4 7.26 9.95 -19.50
N GLU A 5 7.57 8.74 -19.04
CA GLU A 5 6.53 7.80 -18.63
C GLU A 5 5.70 8.45 -17.54
N ASP A 6 4.39 8.55 -17.78
CA ASP A 6 3.44 9.18 -16.88
C ASP A 6 3.15 8.17 -15.76
N THR A 7 4.03 8.15 -14.75
CA THR A 7 3.89 7.24 -13.62
C THR A 7 2.66 7.63 -12.79
N HIS A 8 1.66 6.76 -12.75
CA HIS A 8 0.44 7.03 -12.00
C HIS A 8 0.70 6.98 -10.49
N VAL A 9 0.08 7.88 -9.73
CA VAL A 9 0.23 7.93 -8.27
C VAL A 9 -1.10 7.63 -7.61
N TYR A 10 -1.15 6.49 -6.92
CA TYR A 10 -2.29 6.12 -6.07
C TYR A 10 -2.00 6.54 -4.64
N TYR A 11 -2.94 7.25 -4.02
CA TYR A 11 -2.79 7.78 -2.67
C TYR A 11 -3.80 7.13 -1.73
N THR A 12 -3.33 6.69 -0.56
CA THR A 12 -4.15 6.17 0.53
C THR A 12 -3.82 6.92 1.81
N CYS A 13 -4.85 7.36 2.54
CA CYS A 13 -4.74 7.83 3.92
C CYS A 13 -5.77 7.06 4.77
N PRO A 14 -5.35 6.09 5.61
CA PRO A 14 -6.29 5.31 6.40
C PRO A 14 -7.12 6.15 7.38
N ALA A 15 -6.60 7.29 7.85
CA ALA A 15 -7.34 8.20 8.71
C ALA A 15 -8.56 8.84 8.02
N ASP A 16 -8.52 8.95 6.69
CA ASP A 16 -9.65 9.47 5.89
C ASP A 16 -10.70 8.38 5.59
N ALA A 17 -10.42 7.11 5.91
CA ALA A 17 -11.30 6.00 5.58
C ALA A 17 -12.46 5.86 6.57
N THR A 18 -13.69 6.07 6.10
CA THR A 18 -14.90 5.96 6.92
C THR A 18 -15.31 4.52 7.24
N LYS A 19 -14.74 3.51 6.56
CA LYS A 19 -15.06 2.08 6.72
C LYS A 19 -13.80 1.25 6.90
N TYR A 20 -12.86 1.71 7.73
CA TYR A 20 -11.57 1.04 7.95
C TYR A 20 -11.67 -0.38 8.55
N TRP A 21 -12.85 -0.78 9.04
CA TRP A 21 -13.15 -2.11 9.57
C TRP A 21 -13.64 -3.11 8.51
N ASP A 22 -13.98 -2.65 7.30
CA ASP A 22 -14.49 -3.48 6.21
C ASP A 22 -13.33 -4.03 5.37
N THR A 23 -12.62 -5.01 5.93
CA THR A 23 -11.46 -5.65 5.28
C THR A 23 -11.80 -6.11 3.86
N ASP A 24 -12.89 -6.84 3.68
CA ASP A 24 -13.27 -7.41 2.38
C ASP A 24 -13.60 -6.32 1.36
N GLY A 25 -14.33 -5.28 1.78
CA GLY A 25 -14.62 -4.12 0.94
C GLY A 25 -13.36 -3.35 0.54
N ILE A 26 -12.41 -3.16 1.47
CA ILE A 26 -11.13 -2.52 1.19
C ILE A 26 -10.32 -3.33 0.19
N LEU A 27 -10.15 -4.63 0.42
CA LEU A 27 -9.36 -5.50 -0.46
C LEU A 27 -9.95 -5.55 -1.87
N LYS A 28 -11.29 -5.69 -1.97
CA LYS A 28 -11.99 -5.66 -3.24
C LYS A 28 -11.77 -4.35 -3.99
N HIS A 29 -11.86 -3.21 -3.30
CA HIS A 29 -11.65 -1.90 -3.92
C HIS A 29 -10.24 -1.73 -4.49
N TYR A 30 -9.21 -2.19 -3.76
CA TYR A 30 -7.83 -2.17 -4.26
C TYR A 30 -7.65 -3.08 -5.48
N GLU A 31 -8.24 -4.27 -5.44
CA GLU A 31 -8.17 -5.22 -6.55
C GLU A 31 -8.85 -4.66 -7.82
N GLU A 32 -10.00 -4.02 -7.69
CA GLU A 32 -10.71 -3.36 -8.79
C GLU A 32 -9.85 -2.25 -9.42
N ILE A 33 -9.32 -1.32 -8.62
CA ILE A 33 -8.47 -0.22 -9.11
C ILE A 33 -7.23 -0.76 -9.83
N LEU A 34 -6.52 -1.72 -9.23
CA LEU A 34 -5.28 -2.24 -9.79
C LEU A 34 -5.52 -3.12 -11.02
N HIS A 35 -6.69 -3.76 -11.11
CA HIS A 35 -7.12 -4.46 -12.31
C HIS A 35 -7.36 -3.48 -13.48
N GLU A 36 -8.09 -2.39 -13.23
CA GLU A 36 -8.38 -1.36 -14.24
C GLU A 36 -7.14 -0.63 -14.76
N LYS A 37 -6.13 -0.42 -13.90
CA LYS A 37 -4.84 0.18 -14.25
C LYS A 37 -4.12 -0.53 -15.41
N GLY A 38 -4.27 -1.85 -15.52
CA GLY A 38 -3.53 -2.65 -16.50
C GLY A 38 -2.01 -2.65 -16.24
N GLU A 39 -1.19 -2.49 -17.28
CA GLU A 39 0.27 -2.63 -17.19
C GLU A 39 1.06 -1.34 -16.94
N GLN A 40 0.38 -0.23 -16.65
CA GLN A 40 1.04 1.07 -16.47
C GLN A 40 1.93 1.11 -15.22
N ASP A 41 3.01 1.88 -15.29
CA ASP A 41 3.89 2.13 -14.16
C ASP A 41 3.20 3.02 -13.12
N TRP A 42 3.37 2.70 -11.84
CA TRP A 42 2.67 3.37 -10.75
C TRP A 42 3.44 3.37 -9.44
N ILE A 43 3.05 4.30 -8.58
CA ILE A 43 3.55 4.47 -7.22
C ILE A 43 2.35 4.42 -6.28
N TRP A 44 2.52 3.70 -5.17
CA TRP A 44 1.57 3.75 -4.06
C TRP A 44 2.12 4.69 -2.99
N VAL A 45 1.36 5.73 -2.65
CA VAL A 45 1.65 6.61 -1.52
C VAL A 45 0.72 6.22 -0.37
N PHE A 46 1.32 5.72 0.71
CA PHE A 46 0.64 5.45 1.96
C PHE A 46 0.93 6.57 2.95
N ASP A 47 -0.05 7.41 3.18
CA ASP A 47 0.00 8.47 4.17
C ASP A 47 -0.42 7.94 5.53
N SER A 48 0.52 7.86 6.47
CA SER A 48 0.23 7.37 7.82
C SER A 48 -0.13 8.47 8.82
N ARG A 49 -0.47 9.69 8.37
CA ARG A 49 -1.04 10.71 9.28
C ARG A 49 -2.21 10.14 10.05
N ASP A 50 -2.20 10.42 11.35
CA ASP A 50 -3.21 9.96 12.32
C ASP A 50 -3.45 8.44 12.32
N PHE A 51 -2.53 7.66 11.74
CA PHE A 51 -2.58 6.21 11.78
C PHE A 51 -2.28 5.75 13.21
N GLY A 52 -3.32 5.27 13.88
CA GLY A 52 -3.30 4.92 15.31
C GLY A 52 -3.07 3.44 15.59
N LEU A 53 -3.60 2.99 16.74
CA LEU A 53 -3.42 1.64 17.27
C LEU A 53 -3.70 0.54 16.24
N VAL A 54 -2.75 -0.40 16.18
CA VAL A 54 -2.84 -1.59 15.32
C VAL A 54 -3.77 -2.61 15.97
N HIS A 55 -4.90 -2.88 15.34
CA HIS A 55 -5.84 -3.94 15.72
C HIS A 55 -5.83 -5.10 14.71
N SER A 56 -6.41 -6.24 15.08
CA SER A 56 -6.41 -7.46 14.25
C SER A 56 -6.93 -7.22 12.82
N LEU A 57 -8.03 -6.47 12.65
CA LEU A 57 -8.57 -6.15 11.31
C LEU A 57 -7.59 -5.35 10.44
N GLN A 58 -6.79 -4.43 11.01
CA GLN A 58 -5.76 -3.71 10.27
C GLN A 58 -4.64 -4.65 9.81
N VAL A 59 -4.25 -5.62 10.65
CA VAL A 59 -3.24 -6.62 10.28
C VAL A 59 -3.76 -7.52 9.16
N SER A 60 -5.00 -8.03 9.28
CA SER A 60 -5.63 -8.84 8.23
C SER A 60 -5.75 -8.09 6.91
N THR A 61 -6.16 -6.81 6.97
CA THR A 61 -6.23 -5.94 5.79
C THR A 61 -4.84 -5.74 5.18
N ALA A 62 -3.82 -5.46 5.99
CA ALA A 62 -2.46 -5.24 5.50
C ALA A 62 -1.87 -6.51 4.85
N ILE A 63 -2.11 -7.70 5.42
CA ILE A 63 -1.70 -8.97 4.81
C ILE A 63 -2.41 -9.20 3.47
N GLY A 64 -3.73 -8.96 3.42
CA GLY A 64 -4.48 -9.07 2.16
C GLY A 64 -3.99 -8.09 1.10
N LEU A 65 -3.65 -6.85 1.48
CA LEU A 65 -3.04 -5.87 0.59
C LEU A 65 -1.68 -6.35 0.08
N VAL A 66 -0.84 -6.96 0.93
CA VAL A 66 0.43 -7.55 0.50
C VAL A 66 0.22 -8.60 -0.59
N ASP A 67 -0.82 -9.44 -0.48
CA ASP A 67 -1.11 -10.45 -1.50
C ASP A 67 -1.64 -9.85 -2.81
N ILE A 68 -2.46 -8.79 -2.74
CA ILE A 68 -2.86 -8.01 -3.90
C ILE A 68 -1.62 -7.38 -4.57
N LEU A 69 -0.72 -6.77 -3.80
CA LEU A 69 0.49 -6.15 -4.34
C LEU A 69 1.40 -7.16 -5.03
N LYS A 70 1.52 -8.38 -4.49
CA LYS A 70 2.25 -9.48 -5.16
C LYS A 70 1.61 -9.82 -6.51
N LYS A 71 0.27 -9.89 -6.58
CA LYS A 71 -0.49 -10.18 -7.81
C LYS A 71 -0.33 -9.09 -8.86
N TYR A 72 -0.36 -7.81 -8.45
CA TYR A 72 -0.30 -6.65 -9.33
C TYR A 72 1.06 -5.93 -9.31
N LYS A 73 2.15 -6.64 -8.97
CA LYS A 73 3.49 -6.06 -8.85
C LYS A 73 4.01 -5.45 -10.15
N LYS A 74 3.50 -5.91 -11.30
CA LYS A 74 3.93 -5.39 -12.61
C LYS A 74 3.57 -3.90 -12.72
N GLY A 75 4.60 -3.09 -12.90
CA GLY A 75 4.50 -1.64 -12.97
C GLY A 75 4.57 -0.94 -11.61
N LEU A 76 4.53 -1.65 -10.47
CA LEU A 76 4.68 -1.02 -9.16
C LEU A 76 6.16 -0.63 -8.95
N LYS A 77 6.45 0.68 -8.94
CA LYS A 77 7.82 1.20 -8.83
C LYS A 77 8.23 1.55 -7.42
N GLU A 78 7.29 1.98 -6.60
CA GLU A 78 7.56 2.50 -5.26
C GLU A 78 6.33 2.33 -4.38
N ILE A 79 6.56 1.90 -3.14
CA ILE A 79 5.60 2.00 -2.03
C ILE A 79 6.15 3.08 -1.09
N ARG A 80 5.64 4.29 -1.22
CA ARG A 80 6.10 5.46 -0.48
C ARG A 80 5.27 5.65 0.78
N ILE A 81 5.88 5.45 1.94
CA ILE A 81 5.26 5.75 3.23
C ILE A 81 5.64 7.19 3.62
N ILE A 82 4.64 8.06 3.77
CA ILE A 82 4.82 9.46 4.19
C ILE A 82 4.21 9.69 5.58
N ASN A 83 4.68 10.72 6.29
CA ASN A 83 4.22 11.07 7.63
C ASN A 83 4.27 9.89 8.61
N SER A 84 5.39 9.16 8.61
CA SER A 84 5.52 7.88 9.31
C SER A 84 5.24 8.02 10.82
N THR A 85 4.29 7.23 11.33
CA THR A 85 4.03 7.10 12.78
C THR A 85 4.75 5.88 13.37
N MET A 86 4.79 5.78 14.70
CA MET A 86 5.28 4.55 15.36
C MET A 86 4.41 3.34 15.01
N TYR A 87 3.11 3.54 14.82
CA TYR A 87 2.15 2.48 14.53
C TYR A 87 2.34 1.85 13.15
N ILE A 88 2.62 2.64 12.11
CA ILE A 88 2.92 2.07 10.78
C ILE A 88 4.25 1.29 10.78
N LYS A 89 5.23 1.70 11.60
CA LYS A 89 6.48 0.94 11.78
C LYS A 89 6.22 -0.39 12.49
N SER A 90 5.35 -0.40 13.51
CA SER A 90 4.91 -1.63 14.17
C SER A 90 4.14 -2.55 13.22
N LEU A 91 3.21 -2.01 12.43
CA LEU A 91 2.49 -2.78 11.41
C LEU A 91 3.45 -3.36 10.37
N TYR A 92 4.40 -2.57 9.87
CA TYR A 92 5.44 -3.04 8.96
C TYR A 92 6.24 -4.19 9.55
N ALA A 93 6.66 -4.10 10.81
CA ALA A 93 7.38 -5.18 11.48
C ALA A 93 6.55 -6.48 11.52
N ILE A 94 5.24 -6.38 11.78
CA ILE A 94 4.30 -7.52 11.79
C ILE A 94 4.14 -8.12 10.39
N ILE A 95 4.01 -7.30 9.34
CA ILE A 95 3.76 -7.78 7.98
C ILE A 95 5.03 -8.14 7.20
N SER A 96 6.21 -7.73 7.69
CA SER A 96 7.49 -7.95 7.00
C SER A 96 7.78 -9.42 6.64
N PRO A 97 7.42 -10.44 7.46
CA PRO A 97 7.59 -11.84 7.08
C PRO A 97 6.76 -12.28 5.87
N PHE A 98 5.70 -11.53 5.52
CA PHE A 98 4.82 -11.80 4.39
C PHE A 98 5.25 -11.04 3.12
N LEU A 99 6.15 -10.07 3.25
CA LEU A 99 6.73 -9.34 2.12
C LEU A 99 7.84 -10.19 1.47
N ASN A 100 7.94 -10.14 0.14
CA ASN A 100 9.09 -10.68 -0.56
C ASN A 100 10.18 -9.60 -0.73
N ASN A 101 11.40 -10.02 -1.07
CA ASN A 101 12.53 -9.09 -1.25
C ASN A 101 12.25 -8.01 -2.30
N GLU A 102 11.50 -8.33 -3.36
CA GLU A 102 11.14 -7.36 -4.39
C GLU A 102 10.30 -6.21 -3.84
N LEU A 103 9.24 -6.50 -3.09
CA LEU A 103 8.40 -5.49 -2.46
C LEU A 103 9.16 -4.71 -1.39
N MET A 104 9.97 -5.38 -0.58
CA MET A 104 10.79 -4.70 0.45
C MET A 104 11.75 -3.68 -0.17
N ASN A 105 12.36 -4.00 -1.32
CA ASN A 105 13.33 -3.14 -1.98
C ASN A 105 12.73 -1.86 -2.57
N ILE A 106 11.40 -1.82 -2.78
CA ILE A 106 10.71 -0.65 -3.34
C ILE A 106 9.94 0.15 -2.28
N ILE A 107 9.96 -0.28 -1.01
CA ILE A 107 9.39 0.49 0.10
C ILE A 107 10.34 1.63 0.47
N THR A 108 9.83 2.85 0.41
CA THR A 108 10.57 4.06 0.79
C THR A 108 9.88 4.73 1.97
N TRP A 109 10.67 5.20 2.92
CA TRP A 109 10.19 5.96 4.07
C TRP A 109 10.58 7.42 3.88
N LYS A 110 9.59 8.31 3.77
CA LYS A 110 9.81 9.75 3.70
C LYS A 110 9.39 10.38 5.02
N ALA A 111 10.34 11.12 5.61
CA ALA A 111 10.14 11.89 6.83
C ALA A 111 9.18 13.06 6.59
#